data_AF-A0A6G3BVR3-F1
#
_entry.id   AF-A0A6G3BVR3-F1
#
_cell.length_a   1.000
_cell.length_b   1.000
_cell.length_c   1.000
_cell.angle_alpha   90.00
_cell.angle_beta   90.00
_cell.angle_gamma   90.00
#
_symmetry.space_group_name_H-M   'P 1'
#
loop_
_entity.id
_entity.type
_entity.pdbx_description
1 polymer ?
#
loop_
_entity_poly.entity_id
_entity_poly.type
_entity_poly.pdbx_seq_one_letter_code
_entity_poly.pdbx_strand_id
1 'polypeptide(L)'
;MSIFRDAMPEFLGGLAVVLVVAVFGMYVQRRRNKLRRYTLLNSVDAEGNPVLHVTTRRAGIVIRRDVGHGPERFELTDVQLPDHTYAAEPLDRFA
;
A
#
# COMPACT_ATOMS: atom_id res chain seq x y z
N MET A 1 44.95 -26.49 17.52
CA MET A 1 43.59 -27.04 17.32
C MET A 1 42.60 -25.89 17.45
N SER A 2 42.39 -25.13 16.36
CA SER A 2 41.56 -23.92 16.39
C SER A 2 40.11 -24.28 16.06
N ILE A 3 39.41 -24.78 17.07
CA ILE A 3 37.98 -25.15 17.04
C ILE A 3 37.10 -24.01 16.46
N PHE A 4 37.57 -22.77 16.57
CA PHE A 4 36.94 -21.55 16.03
C PHE A 4 37.01 -21.41 14.49
N ARG A 5 37.99 -22.00 13.79
CA ARG A 5 38.09 -21.89 12.31
C ARG A 5 37.16 -22.85 11.57
N ASP A 6 36.90 -24.02 12.15
CA ASP A 6 36.07 -25.05 11.52
C ASP A 6 34.58 -24.80 11.77
N ALA A 7 34.22 -24.16 12.90
CA ALA A 7 32.83 -23.81 13.21
C ALA A 7 32.36 -22.48 12.59
N MET A 8 33.27 -21.53 12.33
CA MET A 8 32.93 -20.20 11.78
C MET A 8 32.11 -20.23 10.49
N PRO A 9 32.40 -21.08 9.49
CA PRO A 9 31.63 -21.14 8.24
C PRO A 9 30.17 -21.57 8.45
N GLU A 10 29.91 -22.48 9.39
CA GLU A 10 28.58 -23.02 9.67
C GLU A 10 27.70 -22.00 10.39
N PHE A 11 28.26 -21.29 11.38
CA PHE A 11 27.59 -20.19 12.06
C PHE A 11 27.30 -19.02 11.11
N LEU A 12 28.26 -18.67 10.23
CA LEU A 12 28.07 -17.62 9.22
C LEU A 12 27.05 -18.03 8.15
N GLY A 13 27.05 -19.29 7.71
CA GLY A 13 26.08 -19.82 6.76
C GLY A 13 24.66 -19.81 7.33
N GLY A 14 24.49 -20.27 8.57
CA GLY A 14 23.19 -20.24 9.26
C GLY A 14 22.66 -18.82 9.44
N LEU A 15 23.52 -17.88 9.88
CA LEU A 15 23.14 -16.47 10.02
C LEU A 15 22.76 -15.84 8.67
N ALA A 16 23.52 -16.11 7.62
CA ALA A 16 23.23 -15.60 6.28
C ALA A 16 21.86 -16.08 5.77
N VAL A 17 21.52 -17.36 5.99
CA VAL A 17 20.21 -17.91 5.62
C VAL A 17 19.09 -17.22 6.39
N VAL A 18 19.24 -17.02 7.71
CA VAL A 18 18.25 -16.32 8.54
C VAL A 18 18.05 -14.88 8.06
N LEU A 19 19.12 -14.16 7.76
CA LEU A 19 19.05 -12.79 7.24
C LEU A 19 18.36 -12.74 5.87
N VAL A 20 18.68 -13.66 4.96
CA VAL A 20 18.04 -13.74 3.64
C VAL A 20 16.54 -14.01 3.80
N VAL A 21 16.15 -14.97 4.63
CA VAL A 21 14.73 -15.28 4.90
C VAL A 21 14.02 -14.08 5.53
N ALA A 22 14.64 -13.41 6.50
CA ALA A 22 14.06 -12.25 7.16
C ALA A 22 13.87 -11.06 6.19
N VAL A 23 14.90 -10.74 5.39
CA VAL A 23 14.84 -9.66 4.40
C VAL A 23 13.81 -9.99 3.32
N PHE A 24 13.80 -11.22 2.81
CA PHE A 24 12.84 -11.65 1.80
C PHE A 24 11.40 -11.65 2.34
N GLY A 25 11.20 -12.17 3.55
CA GLY A 25 9.91 -12.13 4.24
C GLY A 25 9.42 -10.70 4.47
N MET A 26 10.29 -9.80 4.92
CA MET A 26 9.98 -8.39 5.13
C MET A 26 9.67 -7.67 3.81
N TYR A 27 10.39 -7.99 2.73
CA TYR A 27 10.12 -7.48 1.39
C TYR A 27 8.76 -7.94 0.86
N VAL A 28 8.44 -9.23 0.99
CA VAL A 28 7.13 -9.79 0.61
C VAL A 28 6.02 -9.19 1.46
N GLN A 29 6.22 -9.05 2.77
CA GLN A 29 5.23 -8.46 3.68
C GLN A 29 4.96 -6.99 3.37
N ARG A 30 5.99 -6.21 3.05
CA ARG A 30 5.82 -4.83 2.56
C ARG A 30 5.05 -4.76 1.24
N ARG A 31 5.13 -5.80 0.41
CA ARG A 31 4.38 -5.92 -0.85
C ARG A 31 3.01 -6.58 -0.71
N ARG A 32 2.64 -7.12 0.46
CA ARG A 32 1.29 -7.64 0.74
C ARG A 32 0.30 -6.48 0.87
N ASN A 33 -0.05 -5.98 -0.30
CA ASN A 33 -1.06 -4.97 -0.52
C ASN A 33 -2.44 -5.58 -0.20
N LYS A 34 -3.02 -5.19 0.94
CA LYS A 34 -4.40 -5.57 1.30
C LYS A 34 -5.37 -4.87 0.36
N LEU A 35 -6.42 -5.57 -0.06
CA LEU A 35 -7.52 -4.95 -0.81
C LEU A 35 -8.16 -3.88 0.08
N ARG A 36 -8.22 -2.64 -0.41
CA ARG A 36 -8.80 -1.49 0.27
C ARG A 36 -9.87 -0.89 -0.63
N ARG A 37 -10.94 -0.41 0.00
CA ARG A 37 -12.02 0.31 -0.64
C ARG A 37 -11.89 1.77 -0.24
N TYR A 38 -11.83 2.64 -1.22
CA TYR A 38 -11.69 4.08 -1.04
C TYR A 38 -12.95 4.79 -1.52
N THR A 39 -13.37 5.84 -0.81
CA THR A 39 -14.39 6.78 -1.23
C THR A 39 -13.69 8.02 -1.80
N LEU A 40 -13.97 8.32 -3.06
CA LEU A 40 -13.45 9.49 -3.76
C LEU A 40 -14.20 10.71 -3.26
N LEU A 41 -13.54 11.50 -2.41
CA LEU A 41 -14.20 12.60 -1.74
C LEU A 41 -14.59 13.69 -2.73
N ASN A 42 -15.77 14.25 -2.51
CA ASN A 42 -16.39 15.25 -3.37
C ASN A 42 -16.60 14.80 -4.83
N SER A 43 -16.70 13.49 -5.04
CA SER A 43 -17.11 12.88 -6.30
C SER A 43 -18.35 12.03 -6.07
N VAL A 44 -19.37 12.27 -6.88
CA VAL A 44 -20.61 11.47 -6.90
C VAL A 44 -20.85 10.93 -8.30
N ASP A 45 -21.52 9.78 -8.38
CA ASP A 45 -22.00 9.23 -9.65
C ASP A 45 -23.20 10.03 -10.19
N ALA A 46 -23.77 9.60 -11.33
CA ALA A 46 -24.89 10.27 -11.97
C ALA A 46 -26.15 10.27 -11.08
N GLU A 47 -26.25 9.29 -10.17
CA GLU A 47 -27.33 9.10 -9.22
C GLU A 47 -27.11 9.84 -7.90
N GLY A 48 -25.95 10.49 -7.71
CA GLY A 48 -25.59 11.24 -6.51
C GLY A 48 -24.95 10.41 -5.40
N ASN A 49 -24.59 9.15 -5.65
CA ASN A 49 -23.90 8.30 -4.66
C ASN A 49 -22.39 8.57 -4.67
N PRO A 50 -21.71 8.41 -3.51
CA PRO A 50 -20.25 8.52 -3.45
C PRO A 50 -19.54 7.54 -4.39
N VAL A 51 -18.57 8.02 -5.16
CA VAL A 51 -17.81 7.14 -6.07
C VAL A 51 -16.79 6.32 -5.29
N LEU A 52 -16.84 5.00 -5.46
CA LEU A 52 -15.91 4.07 -4.81
C LEU A 52 -14.77 3.64 -5.74
N HIS A 53 -13.59 3.47 -5.16
CA HIS A 53 -12.41 2.90 -5.82
C HIS A 53 -11.82 1.76 -5.00
N VAL A 54 -11.81 0.55 -5.57
CA VAL A 54 -11.21 -0.63 -4.94
C VAL A 54 -9.82 -0.86 -5.50
N THR A 55 -8.83 -0.94 -4.64
CA THR A 55 -7.44 -1.16 -5.05
C THR A 55 -6.63 -1.79 -3.94
N THR A 56 -5.53 -2.43 -4.32
CA THR A 56 -4.55 -2.95 -3.36
C THR A 56 -3.46 -1.89 -3.07
N ARG A 57 -3.47 -0.76 -3.80
CA ARG A 57 -2.52 0.33 -3.57
C ARG A 57 -2.64 0.90 -2.16
N ARG A 58 -1.48 1.15 -1.55
CA ARG A 58 -1.32 1.80 -0.25
C ARG A 58 -1.67 3.30 -0.34
N ALA A 59 -1.85 3.92 0.83
CA ALA A 59 -1.95 5.37 0.96
C ALA A 59 -0.67 6.09 0.48
N GLY A 60 -0.80 7.38 0.17
CA GLY A 60 0.23 8.23 -0.44
C GLY A 60 0.45 7.97 -1.93
N ILE A 61 -0.42 7.19 -2.57
CA ILE A 61 -0.39 6.95 -4.01
C ILE A 61 -1.48 7.80 -4.67
N VAL A 62 -1.08 8.54 -5.71
CA VAL A 62 -2.02 9.26 -6.56
C VAL A 62 -2.58 8.35 -7.63
N ILE A 63 -3.89 8.38 -7.79
CA ILE A 63 -4.62 7.69 -8.85
C ILE A 63 -5.35 8.71 -9.72
N ARG A 64 -5.67 8.31 -10.95
CA ARG A 64 -6.55 9.09 -11.85
C ARG A 64 -7.84 8.31 -12.06
N ARG A 65 -8.99 8.94 -11.87
CA ARG A 65 -10.30 8.32 -12.08
C ARG A 65 -11.21 9.28 -12.83
N ASP A 66 -11.99 8.72 -13.73
CA ASP A 66 -13.11 9.43 -14.32
C ASP A 66 -14.29 9.34 -13.36
N VAL A 67 -14.81 10.50 -12.98
CA VAL A 67 -15.86 10.70 -11.97
C VAL A 67 -17.03 11.48 -12.57
N GLY A 68 -17.29 11.29 -13.87
CA GLY A 68 -18.48 11.78 -14.58
C GLY A 68 -18.38 13.22 -15.09
N HIS A 69 -17.40 13.99 -14.65
CA HIS A 69 -17.10 15.35 -15.14
C HIS A 69 -15.71 15.44 -15.78
N GLY A 70 -15.10 14.28 -16.08
CA GLY A 70 -13.76 14.15 -16.62
C GLY A 70 -12.78 13.46 -15.65
N PRO A 71 -11.53 13.25 -16.09
CA PRO A 71 -10.51 12.60 -15.28
C PRO A 71 -9.99 13.54 -14.18
N GLU A 72 -10.21 13.17 -12.92
CA GLU A 72 -9.69 13.86 -11.73
C GLU A 72 -8.63 13.00 -11.04
N ARG A 73 -7.67 13.65 -10.36
CA ARG A 73 -6.63 12.97 -9.58
C ARG A 73 -6.99 12.95 -8.10
N PHE A 74 -6.71 11.81 -7.48
CA PHE A 74 -6.97 11.60 -6.07
C PHE A 74 -5.77 11.00 -5.36
N GLU A 75 -5.46 11.48 -4.17
CA GLU A 75 -4.52 10.86 -3.26
C GLU A 75 -5.23 9.83 -2.39
N LEU A 76 -4.78 8.59 -2.42
CA LEU A 76 -5.22 7.55 -1.49
C LEU A 76 -4.70 7.88 -0.09
N THR A 77 -5.56 7.97 0.92
CA THR A 77 -5.15 8.26 2.30
C THR A 77 -5.35 7.06 3.23
N ASP A 78 -4.75 7.11 4.41
CA ASP A 78 -5.02 6.13 5.48
C ASP A 78 -6.18 6.58 6.41
N VAL A 79 -6.89 7.66 6.07
CA VAL A 79 -8.04 8.14 6.84
C VAL A 79 -9.22 7.21 6.59
N GLN A 80 -9.77 6.62 7.65
CA GLN A 80 -10.95 5.76 7.56
C GLN A 80 -12.22 6.56 7.82
N LEU A 81 -13.22 6.39 6.95
CA LEU A 81 -14.55 6.98 7.04
C LEU A 81 -15.46 6.13 7.94
N PRO A 82 -16.59 6.67 8.42
CA PRO A 82 -17.54 5.94 9.27
C PRO A 82 -18.11 4.66 8.64
N ASP A 83 -18.13 4.57 7.32
CA ASP A 83 -18.59 3.40 6.54
C ASP A 83 -17.49 2.33 6.34
N HIS A 84 -16.36 2.46 7.05
CA HIS A 84 -15.18 1.61 6.97
C HIS A 84 -14.39 1.66 5.65
N THR A 85 -14.73 2.58 4.74
CA THR A 85 -13.90 2.88 3.57
C THR A 85 -12.76 3.84 3.93
N TYR A 86 -11.73 3.91 3.09
CA TYR A 86 -10.66 4.90 3.22
C TYR A 86 -10.97 6.14 2.39
N ALA A 87 -10.56 7.33 2.82
CA ALA A 87 -10.72 8.54 2.03
C ALA A 87 -9.71 8.61 0.88
N ALA A 88 -10.17 9.06 -0.27
CA ALA A 88 -9.33 9.47 -1.38
C ALA A 88 -9.57 10.96 -1.66
N GLU A 89 -8.57 11.80 -1.39
CA GLU A 89 -8.67 13.26 -1.43
C GLU A 89 -8.40 13.79 -2.85
N PRO A 90 -9.24 14.70 -3.39
CA PRO A 90 -9.01 15.30 -4.71
C PRO A 90 -7.80 16.25 -4.69
N LEU A 91 -6.93 16.16 -5.70
CA LEU A 91 -5.73 17.00 -5.80
C LEU A 91 -5.93 18.25 -6.67
N ASP A 92 -6.81 18.18 -7.66
CA ASP A 92 -6.89 19.20 -8.72
C ASP A 92 -7.78 20.41 -8.34
N ARG A 93 -8.28 20.47 -7.09
CA ARG A 93 -9.29 21.47 -6.66
C ARG A 93 -8.73 22.71 -5.94
N PHE A 94 -7.46 22.68 -5.54
CA PHE A 94 -6.79 23.84 -4.90
C PHE A 94 -5.86 24.60 -5.84
N ALA A 95 -5.97 24.36 -7.16
CA ALA A 95 -5.17 25.04 -8.19
C ALA A 95 -5.87 26.30 -8.72
#